data_AF-A0A166AET2-F1
#
_entry.id   AF-A0A166AET2-F1
#
_cell.length_a   1.000
_cell.length_b   1.000
_cell.length_c   1.000
_cell.angle_alpha   90.00
_cell.angle_beta   90.00
_cell.angle_gamma   90.00
#
_symmetry.space_group_name_H-M   'P 1'
#
loop_
_entity.id
_entity.type
_entity.pdbx_description
1 polymer ?
#
loop_
_entity_poly.entity_id
_entity_poly.type
_entity_poly.pdbx_seq_one_letter_code
_entity_poly.pdbx_strand_id
1 'polypeptide(L)'
;MATSKRMAFATLLLAAYASAESHTVSITNNCGYGNPVLLVNDANMTIVDNHFTGTGPFSGVAWLDSTNCSLIEGNCTVVSTVLDNNVTSQFGGSQLSVNLHRITPFVEPVCAEYTGGCEGQGWTCEDDAGCTNANVTEPVWDRVLPCKTADVNVSITFCECSMTLSAGTPSSSSASSSASAAAAIAGASTSSSASHVGAIVGGTLGAAAALLLATAAFIALRRRRTRGKFSVARARAEAVVRLENMRRGPGDSLGQVDWGRDVKAPVNP
;
A
#
# COMPACT_ATOMS: atom_id res chain seq x y z
N MET A 1 60.93 22.91 -12.87
CA MET A 1 59.48 23.18 -12.72
C MET A 1 58.73 22.48 -13.85
N ALA A 2 58.16 21.31 -13.59
CA ALA A 2 57.32 20.58 -14.55
C ALA A 2 56.02 20.23 -13.83
N THR A 3 55.00 21.06 -14.05
CA THR A 3 53.67 20.92 -13.46
C THR A 3 52.92 19.80 -14.16
N SER A 4 52.81 18.66 -13.48
CA SER A 4 52.03 17.50 -13.90
C SER A 4 50.53 17.86 -13.92
N LYS A 5 49.98 17.97 -15.13
CA LYS A 5 48.57 18.25 -15.38
C LYS A 5 47.81 16.92 -15.54
N ARG A 6 46.93 16.69 -14.57
CA ARG A 6 45.55 16.17 -14.70
C ARG A 6 45.36 14.83 -15.42
N MET A 7 44.83 13.85 -14.69
CA MET A 7 43.68 13.08 -15.17
C MET A 7 42.64 13.04 -14.06
N ALA A 8 41.59 13.86 -14.22
CA ALA A 8 40.38 13.78 -13.43
C ALA A 8 39.57 12.58 -13.94
N PHE A 9 39.41 11.56 -13.10
CA PHE A 9 38.46 10.48 -13.34
C PHE A 9 37.04 11.02 -13.13
N ALA A 10 36.29 11.18 -14.23
CA ALA A 10 34.86 11.47 -14.17
C ALA A 10 34.11 10.14 -13.99
N THR A 11 33.77 9.81 -12.74
CA THR A 11 32.94 8.67 -12.39
C THR A 11 31.48 8.99 -12.71
N LEU A 12 30.97 8.47 -13.83
CA LEU A 12 29.57 8.59 -14.22
C LEU A 12 28.72 7.62 -13.38
N LEU A 13 28.15 8.10 -12.27
CA LEU A 13 27.17 7.36 -11.45
C LEU A 13 25.84 7.29 -12.22
N LEU A 14 25.58 6.19 -12.92
CA LEU A 14 24.22 5.80 -13.30
C LEU A 14 23.49 5.38 -12.02
N ALA A 15 22.86 6.34 -11.33
CA ALA A 15 21.82 6.03 -10.35
C ALA A 15 20.61 5.48 -11.13
N ALA A 16 20.51 4.16 -11.21
CA ALA A 16 19.25 3.53 -11.58
C ALA A 16 18.24 3.90 -10.49
N TYR A 17 17.42 4.93 -10.76
CA TYR A 17 16.21 5.22 -10.00
C TYR A 17 15.26 4.03 -10.20
N ALA A 18 15.46 2.98 -9.42
CA ALA A 18 14.37 2.07 -9.13
C ALA A 18 13.39 2.90 -8.31
N SER A 19 12.23 3.22 -8.90
CA SER A 19 11.10 3.77 -8.13
C SER A 19 10.72 2.70 -7.12
N ALA A 20 11.30 2.78 -5.93
CA ALA A 20 10.95 1.92 -4.83
C ALA A 20 9.60 2.43 -4.34
N GLU A 21 8.57 1.63 -4.58
CA GLU A 21 7.26 1.82 -3.98
C GLU A 21 7.41 2.03 -2.48
N SER A 22 6.73 3.05 -1.96
CA SER A 22 6.87 3.48 -0.57
C SER A 22 5.51 3.90 -0.03
N HIS A 23 5.09 3.26 1.04
CA HIS A 23 3.83 3.57 1.71
C HIS A 23 4.05 3.76 3.20
N THR A 24 3.33 4.72 3.78
CA THR A 24 3.35 5.04 5.20
C THR A 24 1.98 4.81 5.80
N VAL A 25 1.95 4.08 6.92
CA VAL A 25 0.78 3.93 7.78
C VAL A 25 1.02 4.78 9.02
N SER A 26 0.12 5.72 9.28
CA SER A 26 0.15 6.60 10.45
C SER A 26 -0.99 6.20 11.38
N ILE A 27 -0.71 6.02 12.67
CA ILE A 27 -1.69 5.55 13.65
C ILE A 27 -1.72 6.49 14.85
N THR A 28 -2.84 7.19 15.01
CA THR A 28 -3.08 8.10 16.12
C THR A 28 -4.07 7.48 17.10
N ASN A 29 -3.71 7.46 18.38
CA ASN A 29 -4.59 7.00 19.44
C ASN A 29 -5.04 8.19 20.30
N ASN A 30 -6.29 8.62 20.15
CA ASN A 30 -6.88 9.69 20.97
C ASN A 30 -7.77 9.14 22.10
N CYS A 31 -7.80 7.82 22.31
CA CYS A 31 -8.64 7.18 23.33
C CYS A 31 -8.16 7.46 24.76
N GLY A 32 -6.87 7.78 24.94
CA GLY A 32 -6.24 7.87 26.27
C GLY A 32 -6.00 6.51 26.93
N TYR A 33 -6.27 5.41 26.24
CA TYR A 33 -6.00 4.04 26.65
C TYR A 33 -5.63 3.17 25.44
N GLY A 34 -5.12 1.97 25.71
CA GLY A 34 -4.72 1.02 24.67
C GLY A 34 -3.41 1.40 23.98
N ASN A 35 -2.76 0.43 23.36
CA ASN A 35 -1.55 0.65 22.57
C ASN A 35 -1.85 0.38 21.09
N PRO A 36 -1.53 1.30 20.16
CA PRO A 36 -1.69 1.02 18.75
C PRO A 36 -0.76 -0.13 18.34
N VAL A 37 -1.34 -1.13 17.69
CA VAL A 37 -0.60 -2.27 17.12
C VAL A 37 -0.81 -2.29 15.62
N LEU A 38 0.26 -2.59 14.89
CA LEU A 38 0.26 -2.79 13.45
C LEU A 38 0.95 -4.11 13.12
N LEU A 39 0.21 -5.04 12.52
CA LEU A 39 0.79 -6.18 11.82
C LEU A 39 1.03 -5.82 10.37
N VAL A 40 2.22 -6.12 9.87
CA VAL A 40 2.55 -6.02 8.45
C VAL A 40 2.96 -7.39 7.96
N ASN A 41 2.22 -7.94 7.00
CA ASN A 41 2.42 -9.30 6.49
C ASN A 41 2.52 -10.35 7.61
N ASP A 42 1.56 -10.29 8.55
CA ASP A 42 1.45 -11.17 9.73
C ASP A 42 2.58 -11.04 10.77
N ALA A 43 3.46 -10.03 10.65
CA ALA A 43 4.51 -9.75 11.62
C ALA A 43 4.19 -8.47 12.41
N ASN A 44 4.37 -8.50 13.73
CA ASN A 44 4.18 -7.33 14.57
C ASN A 44 5.30 -6.31 14.31
N MET A 45 4.89 -5.08 14.01
CA MET A 45 5.80 -3.99 13.70
C MET A 45 5.80 -2.97 14.83
N THR A 46 7.00 -2.51 15.18
CA THR A 46 7.15 -1.37 16.08
C THR A 46 6.79 -0.10 15.32
N ILE A 47 5.78 0.60 15.81
CA ILE A 47 5.39 1.92 15.31
C ILE A 47 6.28 2.95 16.01
N VAL A 48 7.09 3.67 15.26
CA VAL A 48 7.96 4.73 15.78
C VAL A 48 7.29 6.06 15.49
N ASP A 49 7.13 6.91 16.51
CA ASP A 49 6.48 8.21 16.39
C ASP A 49 5.10 8.15 15.71
N ASN A 50 4.32 7.09 15.95
CA ASN A 50 3.00 6.87 15.31
C ASN A 50 3.04 6.61 13.80
N HIS A 51 4.20 6.29 13.23
CA HIS A 51 4.35 5.99 11.81
C HIS A 51 5.07 4.65 11.56
N PHE A 52 4.69 4.01 10.47
CA PHE A 52 5.39 2.88 9.87
C PHE A 52 5.52 3.12 8.36
N THR A 53 6.74 3.11 7.83
CA THR A 53 6.99 3.20 6.39
C THR A 53 7.54 1.88 5.87
N GLY A 54 6.82 1.29 4.91
CA GLY A 54 7.22 0.07 4.22
C GLY A 54 7.64 0.34 2.78
N THR A 55 8.67 -0.38 2.31
CA THR A 55 9.10 -0.35 0.91
C THR A 55 8.52 -1.55 0.16
N GLY A 56 7.85 -1.31 -0.97
CA GLY A 56 7.12 -2.30 -1.75
C GLY A 56 5.71 -2.57 -1.22
N PRO A 57 4.99 -3.50 -1.86
CA PRO A 57 3.61 -3.77 -1.50
C PRO A 57 3.53 -4.56 -0.19
N PHE A 58 2.54 -4.24 0.65
CA PHE A 58 2.29 -4.97 1.89
C PHE A 58 0.82 -4.97 2.32
N SER A 59 0.46 -5.95 3.14
CA SER A 59 -0.83 -5.99 3.85
C SER A 59 -0.61 -5.56 5.29
N GLY A 60 -1.43 -4.63 5.77
CA GLY A 60 -1.41 -4.10 7.12
C GLY A 60 -2.71 -4.40 7.87
N VAL A 61 -2.63 -4.72 9.15
CA VAL A 61 -3.77 -4.84 10.06
C VAL A 61 -3.47 -4.04 11.32
N ALA A 62 -4.34 -3.09 11.66
CA ALA A 62 -4.19 -2.20 12.80
C ALA A 62 -5.38 -2.27 13.77
N TRP A 63 -5.09 -2.18 15.06
CA TRP A 63 -6.07 -2.12 16.16
C TRP A 63 -5.44 -1.47 17.40
N LEU A 64 -6.26 -1.19 18.42
CA LEU A 64 -5.78 -0.83 19.75
C LEU A 64 -5.73 -2.05 20.67
N ASP A 65 -4.53 -2.47 21.06
CA ASP A 65 -4.34 -3.50 22.07
C ASP A 65 -4.74 -2.93 23.45
N SER A 66 -5.88 -3.40 23.95
CA SER A 66 -6.45 -3.03 25.24
C SER A 66 -6.84 -4.30 26.00
N THR A 67 -7.19 -4.17 27.28
CA THR A 67 -7.48 -5.32 28.16
C THR A 67 -8.54 -6.30 27.64
N ASN A 68 -9.38 -5.90 26.69
CA ASN A 68 -10.44 -6.73 26.12
C ASN A 68 -10.31 -6.95 24.60
N CYS A 69 -9.20 -6.51 24.00
CA CYS A 69 -9.02 -6.50 22.55
C CYS A 69 -7.70 -7.17 22.16
N SER A 70 -7.81 -8.41 21.68
CA SER A 70 -6.73 -9.19 21.08
C SER A 70 -7.21 -9.83 19.78
N LEU A 71 -6.33 -9.98 18.78
CA LEU A 71 -6.67 -10.66 17.53
C LEU A 71 -7.10 -12.12 17.71
N ILE A 72 -6.68 -12.77 18.81
CA ILE A 72 -6.98 -14.19 19.07
C ILE A 72 -8.31 -14.33 19.82
N GLU A 73 -8.52 -13.50 20.84
CA GLU A 73 -9.69 -13.59 21.71
C GLU A 73 -10.87 -12.72 21.22
N GLY A 74 -10.58 -11.82 20.28
CA GLY A 74 -11.52 -11.17 19.38
C GLY A 74 -12.55 -10.30 20.08
N ASN A 75 -12.35 -8.98 20.09
CA ASN A 75 -13.36 -7.92 20.24
C ASN A 75 -12.68 -6.58 19.96
N CYS A 76 -12.31 -6.32 18.71
CA CYS A 76 -11.54 -5.14 18.33
C CYS A 76 -12.15 -4.48 17.11
N THR A 77 -12.15 -3.16 17.08
CA THR A 77 -12.29 -2.44 15.83
C THR A 77 -11.00 -2.62 15.03
N VAL A 78 -11.05 -3.33 13.89
CA VAL A 78 -9.85 -3.66 13.09
C VAL A 78 -9.85 -2.90 11.77
N VAL A 79 -8.76 -2.19 11.49
CA VAL A 79 -8.52 -1.57 10.18
C VAL A 79 -7.58 -2.47 9.39
N SER A 80 -8.01 -2.86 8.20
CA SER A 80 -7.20 -3.65 7.27
C SER A 80 -6.87 -2.82 6.04
N THR A 81 -5.61 -2.89 5.60
CA THR A 81 -5.15 -2.20 4.41
C THR A 81 -4.26 -3.11 3.58
N VAL A 82 -4.32 -2.96 2.26
CA VAL A 82 -3.34 -3.51 1.33
C VAL A 82 -2.80 -2.32 0.56
N LEU A 83 -1.52 -2.05 0.67
CA LEU A 83 -0.88 -0.95 -0.06
C LEU A 83 -0.05 -1.56 -1.17
N ASP A 84 -0.43 -1.26 -2.41
CA ASP A 84 0.17 -1.78 -3.64
C ASP A 84 0.03 -0.76 -4.77
N ASN A 85 1.13 -0.44 -5.45
CA ASN A 85 1.14 0.40 -6.65
C ASN A 85 0.61 -0.32 -7.90
N ASN A 86 0.34 -1.62 -7.81
CA ASN A 86 -0.08 -2.45 -8.94
C ASN A 86 -1.58 -2.27 -9.29
N VAL A 87 -1.85 -1.41 -10.26
CA VAL A 87 -3.19 -1.11 -10.78
C VAL A 87 -3.62 -1.98 -11.97
N THR A 88 -2.98 -3.13 -12.19
CA THR A 88 -3.22 -3.95 -13.41
C THR A 88 -4.61 -4.57 -13.51
N SER A 89 -5.40 -4.57 -12.44
CA SER A 89 -6.79 -5.06 -12.45
C SER A 89 -7.78 -3.97 -12.03
N GLN A 90 -9.07 -4.19 -12.27
CA GLN A 90 -10.12 -3.26 -11.84
C GLN A 90 -10.09 -3.02 -10.32
N PHE A 91 -9.68 -4.04 -9.56
CA PHE A 91 -9.51 -4.04 -8.10
C PHE A 91 -8.03 -3.93 -7.68
N GLY A 92 -7.15 -3.57 -8.61
CA GLY A 92 -5.74 -3.32 -8.33
C GLY A 92 -5.53 -1.94 -7.70
N GLY A 93 -4.36 -1.75 -7.14
CA GLY A 93 -3.99 -0.60 -6.34
C GLY A 93 -4.12 -0.89 -4.84
N SER A 94 -4.03 0.19 -4.08
CA SER A 94 -4.18 0.17 -2.64
C SER A 94 -5.65 0.01 -2.25
N GLN A 95 -5.88 -0.62 -1.11
CA GLN A 95 -7.19 -1.02 -0.60
C GLN A 95 -7.25 -0.74 0.90
N LEU A 96 -8.41 -0.27 1.36
CA LEU A 96 -8.66 0.09 2.74
C LEU A 96 -10.05 -0.40 3.16
N SER A 97 -10.13 -1.11 4.27
CA SER A 97 -11.37 -1.60 4.83
C SER A 97 -11.34 -1.56 6.35
N VAL A 98 -12.49 -1.29 6.96
CA VAL A 98 -12.67 -1.44 8.42
C VAL A 98 -13.58 -2.64 8.63
N ASN A 99 -13.06 -3.63 9.34
CA ASN A 99 -13.77 -4.87 9.62
C ASN A 99 -14.40 -4.76 11.01
N LEU A 100 -15.72 -4.56 11.02
CA LEU A 100 -16.58 -4.70 12.20
C LEU A 100 -17.27 -6.06 12.11
N HIS A 101 -16.56 -7.17 12.34
CA HIS A 101 -17.19 -8.48 12.21
C HIS A 101 -18.24 -8.71 13.31
N ARG A 102 -19.28 -9.53 13.08
CA ARG A 102 -20.27 -9.88 14.13
C ARG A 102 -19.68 -10.53 15.40
N ILE A 103 -18.46 -11.07 15.31
CA ILE A 103 -17.71 -11.61 16.46
C ILE A 103 -16.67 -10.62 17.01
N THR A 104 -16.49 -9.46 16.37
CA THR A 104 -15.66 -8.35 16.83
C THR A 104 -16.55 -7.10 16.87
N PRO A 105 -17.38 -6.93 17.91
CA PRO A 105 -18.27 -5.78 18.03
C PRO A 105 -17.43 -4.51 18.01
N PHE A 106 -18.06 -3.43 17.55
CA PHE A 106 -17.52 -2.09 17.66
C PHE A 106 -17.08 -1.82 19.10
N VAL A 107 -15.81 -1.48 19.31
CA VAL A 107 -15.26 -1.19 20.64
C VAL A 107 -14.95 0.29 20.77
N GLU A 108 -14.32 0.86 19.75
CA GLU A 108 -14.02 2.27 19.71
C GLU A 108 -14.24 2.87 18.32
N PRO A 109 -14.55 4.18 18.26
CA PRO A 109 -14.59 4.91 17.02
C PRO A 109 -13.27 4.82 16.27
N VAL A 110 -13.33 4.63 14.96
CA VAL A 110 -12.12 4.64 14.11
C VAL A 110 -12.38 5.37 12.80
N CYS A 111 -11.38 6.15 12.41
CA CYS A 111 -11.31 6.81 11.13
C CYS A 111 -10.05 6.36 10.41
N ALA A 112 -10.21 5.90 9.17
CA ALA A 112 -9.11 5.48 8.33
C ALA A 112 -9.24 6.14 6.95
N GLU A 113 -8.26 6.91 6.53
CA GLU A 113 -8.28 7.63 5.25
C GLU A 113 -6.97 7.49 4.49
N TYR A 114 -7.05 7.66 3.17
CA TYR A 114 -5.86 7.80 2.34
C TYR A 114 -5.26 9.19 2.44
N THR A 115 -3.93 9.26 2.37
CA THR A 115 -3.14 10.50 2.28
C THR A 115 -2.07 10.36 1.20
N GLY A 116 -1.65 11.47 0.58
CA GLY A 116 -0.70 11.42 -0.55
C GLY A 116 -1.31 10.81 -1.82
N GLY A 117 -2.64 10.93 -1.96
CA GLY A 117 -3.44 10.41 -3.06
C GLY A 117 -4.79 9.87 -2.58
N CYS A 118 -5.84 10.10 -3.36
CA CYS A 118 -7.23 9.76 -2.99
C CYS A 118 -7.71 10.44 -1.69
N GLU A 119 -7.24 11.66 -1.43
CA GLU A 119 -7.62 12.42 -0.24
C GLU A 119 -9.13 12.58 -0.11
N GLY A 120 -9.64 12.52 1.13
CA GLY A 120 -11.07 12.54 1.43
C GLY A 120 -11.78 11.20 1.18
N GLN A 121 -11.07 10.18 0.71
CA GLN A 121 -11.56 8.80 0.69
C GLN A 121 -11.07 8.07 1.93
N GLY A 122 -12.02 7.55 2.70
CA GLY A 122 -11.74 6.79 3.91
C GLY A 122 -13.00 6.13 4.46
N TRP A 123 -12.88 5.51 5.61
CA TRP A 123 -13.97 4.98 6.42
C TRP A 123 -14.05 5.75 7.72
N THR A 124 -15.26 6.08 8.13
CA THR A 124 -15.58 6.68 9.42
C THR A 124 -16.57 5.79 10.13
N CYS A 125 -16.17 5.22 11.26
CA CYS A 125 -17.01 4.35 12.06
C CYS A 125 -17.09 4.98 13.45
N GLU A 126 -18.17 5.71 13.73
CA GLU A 126 -18.36 6.44 14.99
C GLU A 126 -19.12 5.63 16.04
N ASP A 127 -19.89 4.64 15.59
CA ASP A 127 -20.75 3.81 16.42
C ASP A 127 -20.89 2.39 15.84
N ASP A 128 -21.73 1.59 16.50
CA ASP A 128 -22.07 0.21 16.11
C ASP A 128 -23.08 0.14 14.95
N ALA A 129 -23.64 1.26 14.49
CA ALA A 129 -24.55 1.28 13.35
C ALA A 129 -23.81 0.98 12.04
N GLY A 130 -22.49 1.18 12.01
CA GLY A 130 -21.59 0.74 10.96
C GLY A 130 -20.65 1.85 10.48
N CYS A 131 -19.84 1.52 9.48
CA CYS A 131 -18.91 2.47 8.87
C CYS A 131 -19.56 3.20 7.70
N THR A 132 -19.39 4.51 7.64
CA THR A 132 -19.80 5.37 6.52
C THR A 132 -18.58 5.93 5.78
N ASN A 133 -18.80 6.42 4.56
CA ASN A 133 -17.80 7.22 3.85
C ASN A 133 -18.46 8.33 3.03
N ALA A 134 -17.67 9.21 2.43
CA ALA A 134 -18.18 10.34 1.63
C ALA A 134 -19.09 9.94 0.46
N ASN A 135 -19.02 8.69 -0.01
CA ASN A 135 -19.75 8.20 -1.17
C ASN A 135 -20.83 7.14 -0.82
N VAL A 136 -20.92 6.74 0.46
CA VAL A 136 -21.80 5.69 0.96
C VAL A 136 -22.28 6.11 2.34
N THR A 137 -23.52 6.59 2.38
CA THR A 137 -24.21 7.03 3.60
C THR A 137 -24.86 5.88 4.36
N GLU A 138 -25.08 4.74 3.70
CA GLU A 138 -25.61 3.54 4.35
C GLU A 138 -24.46 2.75 4.99
N PRO A 139 -24.65 2.19 6.19
CA PRO A 139 -23.62 1.42 6.86
C PRO A 139 -23.22 0.20 6.03
N VAL A 140 -21.91 0.04 5.84
CA VAL A 140 -21.37 -1.03 5.01
C VAL A 140 -20.34 -1.85 5.78
N TRP A 141 -20.61 -3.14 5.79
CA TRP A 141 -19.78 -4.18 6.42
C TRP A 141 -18.94 -4.84 5.32
N ASP A 142 -17.68 -5.14 5.62
CA ASP A 142 -16.76 -5.86 4.73
C ASP A 142 -16.55 -5.22 3.33
N ARG A 143 -16.73 -3.90 3.21
CA ARG A 143 -16.43 -3.18 1.97
C ARG A 143 -15.00 -2.68 1.94
N VAL A 144 -14.42 -2.78 0.75
CA VAL A 144 -13.08 -2.29 0.44
C VAL A 144 -13.18 -1.01 -0.36
N LEU A 145 -12.43 0.01 0.05
CA LEU A 145 -12.29 1.29 -0.63
C LEU A 145 -10.97 1.30 -1.43
N PRO A 146 -11.02 1.18 -2.77
CA PRO A 146 -9.81 1.11 -3.59
C PRO A 146 -9.25 2.51 -3.89
N CYS A 147 -7.92 2.61 -3.96
CA CYS A 147 -7.19 3.78 -4.47
C CYS A 147 -6.13 3.34 -5.49
N LYS A 148 -6.14 3.99 -6.66
CA LYS A 148 -5.24 3.67 -7.79
C LYS A 148 -4.02 4.57 -7.91
N THR A 149 -3.85 5.50 -6.97
CA THR A 149 -2.68 6.38 -6.93
C THR A 149 -1.48 5.60 -6.39
N ALA A 150 -0.31 5.83 -6.96
CA ALA A 150 0.93 5.23 -6.49
C ALA A 150 1.42 5.92 -5.19
N ASP A 151 2.11 5.16 -4.34
CA ASP A 151 2.78 5.62 -3.13
C ASP A 151 1.85 6.32 -2.14
N VAL A 152 0.60 5.84 -2.08
CA VAL A 152 -0.41 6.34 -1.15
C VAL A 152 -0.11 5.89 0.27
N ASN A 153 -0.48 6.74 1.21
CA ASN A 153 -0.31 6.53 2.63
C ASN A 153 -1.69 6.35 3.27
N VAL A 154 -1.73 5.80 4.48
CA VAL A 154 -2.96 5.64 5.25
C VAL A 154 -2.79 6.32 6.59
N SER A 155 -3.79 7.11 6.98
CA SER A 155 -3.90 7.70 8.32
C SER A 155 -5.04 7.00 9.05
N ILE A 156 -4.76 6.45 10.23
CA ILE A 156 -5.71 5.75 11.08
C ILE A 156 -5.78 6.52 12.39
N THR A 157 -6.97 6.90 12.83
CA THR A 157 -7.21 7.61 14.09
C THR A 157 -8.28 6.88 14.89
N PHE A 158 -7.94 6.54 16.13
CA PHE A 158 -8.88 5.92 17.08
C PHE A 158 -9.43 6.96 18.05
N CYS A 159 -10.70 6.80 18.43
CA CYS A 159 -11.49 7.62 19.36
C CYS A 159 -11.73 9.09 19.00
N GLU A 160 -11.32 9.57 17.83
CA GLU A 160 -11.78 10.85 17.30
C GLU A 160 -11.88 10.79 15.77
N CYS A 161 -13.11 10.91 15.29
CA CYS A 161 -13.43 10.83 13.87
C CYS A 161 -13.74 12.21 13.29
N SER A 162 -12.78 13.13 13.39
CA SER A 162 -12.90 14.39 12.66
C SER A 162 -12.29 14.22 11.27
N MET A 163 -12.96 13.48 10.38
CA MET A 163 -12.65 13.64 8.96
C MET A 163 -12.98 15.07 8.62
N THR A 164 -11.93 15.88 8.48
CA THR A 164 -12.07 17.27 8.08
C THR A 164 -12.55 17.20 6.65
N LEU A 165 -13.88 17.19 6.48
CA LEU A 165 -14.57 17.54 5.25
C LEU A 165 -14.11 18.97 4.95
N SER A 166 -12.92 19.10 4.38
CA SER A 166 -12.46 20.29 3.70
C SER A 166 -13.36 20.39 2.48
N ALA A 167 -14.57 20.90 2.70
CA ALA A 167 -15.35 21.57 1.69
C ALA A 167 -14.41 22.64 1.15
N GLY A 168 -13.79 22.32 0.01
CA GLY A 168 -12.75 23.11 -0.60
C GLY A 168 -13.26 24.53 -0.81
N THR A 169 -12.84 25.43 0.06
CA THR A 169 -12.72 26.83 -0.32
C THR A 169 -11.40 26.90 -1.10
N PRO A 170 -11.41 27.15 -2.41
CA PRO A 170 -10.20 27.16 -3.22
C PRO A 170 -9.32 28.34 -2.77
N SER A 171 -8.36 28.05 -1.89
CA SER A 171 -7.32 29.01 -1.54
C SER A 171 -6.38 29.11 -2.72
N SER A 172 -6.51 30.21 -3.43
CA SER A 172 -5.71 30.59 -4.59
C SER A 172 -4.29 30.92 -4.11
N SER A 173 -3.41 29.93 -4.01
CA SER A 173 -1.97 30.18 -3.80
C SER A 173 -1.28 30.36 -5.15
N SER A 174 -0.93 31.61 -5.39
CA SER A 174 -0.25 32.19 -6.53
C SER A 174 1.03 31.44 -6.91
N ALA A 175 1.11 31.08 -8.19
CA ALA A 175 2.33 30.63 -8.83
C ALA A 175 3.42 31.72 -8.79
N SER A 176 4.61 31.36 -8.34
CA SER A 176 5.82 32.15 -8.51
C SER A 176 6.77 31.39 -9.44
N SER A 177 6.82 31.84 -10.68
CA SER A 177 7.71 31.38 -11.72
C SER A 177 9.09 32.04 -11.58
N SER A 178 10.14 31.24 -11.67
CA SER A 178 11.49 31.73 -11.97
C SER A 178 12.19 30.77 -12.92
N ALA A 179 12.28 31.20 -14.17
CA ALA A 179 13.02 30.58 -15.26
C ALA A 179 14.52 30.86 -15.15
N SER A 180 15.36 29.93 -15.63
CA SER A 180 16.75 30.16 -16.08
C SER A 180 17.14 28.97 -16.96
N ALA A 181 17.07 29.08 -18.28
CA ALA A 181 18.13 29.57 -19.18
C ALA A 181 18.89 28.40 -19.83
N ALA A 182 18.54 28.14 -21.09
CA ALA A 182 19.26 27.27 -22.00
C ALA A 182 20.54 27.96 -22.49
N ALA A 183 21.63 27.21 -22.57
CA ALA A 183 22.82 27.60 -23.31
C ALA A 183 23.18 26.49 -24.31
N ALA A 184 22.99 26.81 -25.59
CA ALA A 184 23.57 26.08 -26.71
C ALA A 184 25.06 26.41 -26.82
N ILE A 185 25.92 25.43 -27.12
CA ILE A 185 27.22 25.68 -27.75
C ILE A 185 27.48 24.62 -28.83
N ALA A 186 27.98 25.14 -29.94
CA ALA A 186 28.19 24.59 -31.26
C ALA A 186 29.25 23.47 -31.35
N GLY A 187 29.26 22.81 -32.52
CA GLY A 187 30.16 21.71 -32.85
C GLY A 187 31.58 22.14 -33.21
N ALA A 188 32.45 21.15 -33.34
CA ALA A 188 33.66 21.23 -34.15
C ALA A 188 34.23 19.83 -34.44
N SER A 189 34.34 19.56 -35.75
CA SER A 189 35.51 19.04 -36.44
C SER A 189 36.07 17.64 -36.13
N THR A 190 35.80 16.78 -37.09
CA THR A 190 36.50 15.57 -37.50
C THR A 190 38.01 15.78 -37.68
N SER A 191 38.83 14.93 -37.05
CA SER A 191 40.21 14.69 -37.49
C SER A 191 40.55 13.21 -37.32
N SER A 192 40.78 12.54 -38.44
CA SER A 192 41.20 11.16 -38.57
C SER A 192 42.69 11.00 -38.25
N SER A 193 43.02 10.10 -37.33
CA SER A 193 44.38 9.63 -37.12
C SER A 193 44.33 8.13 -36.88
N ALA A 194 44.84 7.37 -37.86
CA ALA A 194 44.94 5.93 -37.80
C ALA A 194 46.01 5.54 -36.79
N SER A 195 45.68 4.64 -35.86
CA SER A 195 46.66 4.00 -34.99
C SER A 195 46.20 2.59 -34.64
N HIS A 196 47.14 1.66 -34.72
CA HIS A 196 46.98 0.23 -34.49
C HIS A 196 46.38 -0.09 -33.10
N VAL A 197 45.08 -0.37 -33.06
CA VAL A 197 44.34 -0.80 -31.86
C VAL A 197 43.69 -2.16 -32.16
N GLY A 198 44.52 -3.21 -32.21
CA GLY A 198 44.11 -4.53 -32.71
C GLY A 198 43.72 -5.57 -31.66
N ALA A 199 43.89 -5.33 -30.35
CA ALA A 199 43.70 -6.42 -29.38
C ALA A 199 43.16 -6.04 -27.98
N ILE A 200 43.18 -4.76 -27.57
CA ILE A 200 42.82 -4.38 -26.18
C ILE A 200 41.35 -3.93 -26.06
N VAL A 201 40.68 -3.60 -27.17
CA VAL A 201 39.27 -3.13 -27.18
C VAL A 201 38.25 -4.27 -27.16
N GLY A 202 38.68 -5.54 -27.28
CA GLY A 202 37.79 -6.70 -27.21
C GLY A 202 37.38 -7.13 -25.79
N GLY A 203 38.16 -6.78 -24.76
CA GLY A 203 37.94 -7.27 -23.40
C GLY A 203 36.83 -6.54 -22.63
N THR A 204 36.70 -5.23 -22.81
CA THR A 204 35.79 -4.39 -22.02
C THR A 204 34.33 -4.57 -22.44
N LEU A 205 34.07 -4.78 -23.74
CA LEU A 205 32.74 -5.09 -24.25
C LEU A 205 32.26 -6.48 -23.80
N GLY A 206 33.15 -7.47 -23.77
CA GLY A 206 32.84 -8.81 -23.27
C GLY A 206 32.51 -8.83 -21.76
N ALA A 207 33.30 -8.11 -20.95
CA ALA A 207 33.06 -8.02 -19.51
C ALA A 207 31.76 -7.29 -19.17
N ALA A 208 31.43 -6.21 -19.88
CA ALA A 208 30.17 -5.48 -19.68
C ALA A 208 28.95 -6.35 -20.03
N ALA A 209 28.99 -7.09 -21.14
CA ALA A 209 27.91 -7.99 -21.53
C ALA A 209 27.74 -9.15 -20.53
N ALA A 210 28.84 -9.75 -20.06
CA ALA A 210 28.79 -10.83 -19.07
C ALA A 210 28.20 -10.35 -17.73
N LEU A 211 28.53 -9.12 -17.31
CA LEU A 211 28.03 -8.56 -16.05
C LEU A 211 26.54 -8.19 -16.12
N LEU A 212 26.06 -7.73 -17.28
CA LEU A 212 24.63 -7.52 -17.53
C LEU A 212 23.84 -8.83 -17.54
N LEU A 213 24.38 -9.89 -18.17
CA LEU A 213 23.74 -11.21 -18.17
C LEU A 213 23.71 -11.84 -16.77
N ALA A 214 24.80 -11.70 -15.99
CA ALA A 214 24.87 -12.20 -14.62
C ALA A 214 23.88 -11.48 -13.68
N THR A 215 23.75 -10.16 -13.78
CA THR A 215 22.79 -9.39 -12.98
C THR A 215 21.34 -9.72 -13.36
N ALA A 216 21.03 -9.84 -14.66
CA ALA A 216 19.71 -10.28 -15.12
C ALA A 216 19.36 -11.70 -14.63
N ALA A 217 20.31 -12.64 -14.70
CA ALA A 217 20.14 -13.99 -14.19
C ALA A 217 19.91 -13.99 -12.66
N PHE A 218 20.66 -13.20 -11.90
CA PHE A 218 20.49 -13.08 -10.45
C PHE A 218 19.10 -12.52 -10.07
N ILE A 219 18.62 -11.47 -10.76
CA ILE A 219 17.29 -10.91 -10.55
C ILE A 219 16.20 -11.93 -10.89
N ALA A 220 16.35 -12.66 -12.01
CA ALA A 220 15.41 -13.72 -12.41
C ALA A 220 15.35 -14.85 -11.37
N LEU A 221 16.51 -15.28 -10.84
CA LEU A 221 16.58 -16.30 -9.79
C LEU A 221 15.98 -15.81 -8.46
N ARG A 222 16.21 -14.54 -8.08
CA ARG A 222 15.61 -13.94 -6.87
C ARG A 222 14.09 -13.83 -7.00
N ARG A 223 13.58 -13.42 -8.17
CA ARG A 223 12.14 -13.40 -8.50
C ARG A 223 11.52 -14.80 -8.51
N ARG A 224 12.23 -15.83 -8.99
CA ARG A 224 11.76 -17.22 -8.92
C ARG A 224 11.68 -17.72 -7.47
N ARG A 225 12.66 -17.37 -6.63
CA ARG A 225 12.64 -17.74 -5.20
C ARG A 225 11.50 -17.07 -4.43
N THR A 226 11.16 -15.82 -4.72
CA THR A 226 10.00 -15.17 -4.06
C THR A 226 8.67 -15.74 -4.54
N ARG A 227 8.54 -16.06 -5.84
CA ARG A 227 7.32 -16.69 -6.39
C ARG A 227 7.04 -18.09 -5.79
N GLY A 228 8.08 -18.86 -5.47
CA GLY A 228 7.92 -20.18 -4.83
C GLY A 228 7.34 -20.14 -3.41
N LYS A 229 7.46 -19.00 -2.70
CA LYS A 229 6.85 -18.86 -1.36
C LYS A 229 5.35 -18.55 -1.45
N PHE A 230 4.93 -17.78 -2.45
CA PHE A 230 3.51 -17.49 -2.69
C PHE A 230 2.71 -18.71 -3.17
N SER A 231 3.32 -19.64 -3.91
CA SER A 231 2.61 -20.86 -4.34
C SER A 231 2.29 -21.79 -3.17
N VAL A 232 3.16 -21.88 -2.15
CA VAL A 232 2.91 -22.70 -0.96
C VAL A 232 1.87 -22.05 -0.05
N ALA A 233 1.92 -20.72 0.12
CA ALA A 233 0.91 -19.97 0.88
C ALA A 233 -0.48 -20.09 0.24
N ARG A 234 -0.56 -19.94 -1.09
CA ARG A 234 -1.81 -20.11 -1.85
C ARG A 234 -2.33 -21.55 -1.82
N ALA A 235 -1.46 -22.55 -1.95
CA ALA A 235 -1.85 -23.96 -1.84
C ALA A 235 -2.35 -24.32 -0.43
N ARG A 236 -1.78 -23.71 0.62
CA ARG A 236 -2.28 -23.87 2.00
C ARG A 236 -3.63 -23.16 2.20
N ALA A 237 -3.81 -21.97 1.65
CA ALA A 237 -5.09 -21.27 1.73
C ALA A 237 -6.22 -22.05 1.02
N GLU A 238 -5.97 -22.61 -0.17
CA GLU A 238 -6.93 -23.49 -0.86
C GLU A 238 -7.23 -24.78 -0.08
N ALA A 239 -6.23 -25.38 0.56
CA ALA A 239 -6.43 -26.57 1.38
C ALA A 239 -7.29 -26.29 2.62
N VAL A 240 -7.13 -25.13 3.27
CA VAL A 240 -7.94 -24.71 4.42
C VAL A 240 -9.39 -24.47 4.00
N VAL A 241 -9.63 -23.72 2.92
CA VAL A 241 -10.99 -23.49 2.39
C VAL A 241 -11.67 -24.81 2.00
N ARG A 242 -10.91 -25.75 1.43
CA ARG A 242 -11.44 -27.08 1.07
C ARG A 242 -11.80 -27.92 2.28
N LEU A 243 -11.02 -27.85 3.37
CA LEU A 243 -11.34 -28.51 4.63
C LEU A 243 -12.57 -27.90 5.31
N GLU A 244 -12.69 -26.57 5.29
CA GLU A 244 -13.86 -25.85 5.80
C GLU A 244 -15.15 -26.27 5.04
N ASN A 245 -15.06 -26.34 3.71
CA ASN A 245 -16.16 -26.81 2.85
C ASN A 245 -16.49 -28.30 3.02
N MET A 246 -15.54 -29.15 3.44
CA MET A 246 -15.83 -30.54 3.77
C MET A 246 -16.44 -30.70 5.17
N ARG A 247 -16.19 -29.74 6.08
CA ARG A 247 -16.80 -29.71 7.42
C ARG A 247 -18.26 -29.26 7.39
N ARG A 248 -18.62 -28.37 6.45
CA ARG A 248 -20.03 -28.08 6.11
C ARG A 248 -20.57 -29.24 5.27
N GLY A 249 -21.31 -30.14 5.91
CA GLY A 249 -21.86 -31.31 5.23
C GLY A 249 -22.73 -30.93 4.01
N PRO A 250 -22.99 -31.87 3.07
CA PRO A 250 -23.72 -31.61 1.82
C PRO A 250 -25.21 -31.24 1.96
N GLY A 251 -25.68 -30.83 3.15
CA GLY A 251 -27.10 -30.67 3.47
C GLY A 251 -27.58 -29.24 3.74
N ASP A 252 -26.67 -28.29 3.99
CA ASP A 252 -27.06 -26.91 4.33
C ASP A 252 -27.07 -26.03 3.08
N SER A 253 -27.94 -26.38 2.14
CA SER A 253 -28.43 -25.44 1.13
C SER A 253 -29.03 -24.24 1.86
N LEU A 254 -28.33 -23.10 1.74
CA LEU A 254 -28.74 -21.79 2.20
C LEU A 254 -30.25 -21.63 2.05
N GLY A 255 -30.94 -21.53 3.20
CA GLY A 255 -32.33 -21.13 3.26
C GLY A 255 -32.51 -19.86 2.46
N GLN A 256 -33.19 -20.01 1.33
CA GLN A 256 -33.73 -18.92 0.54
C GLN A 256 -34.60 -18.09 1.49
N VAL A 257 -34.09 -16.90 1.85
CA VAL A 257 -34.77 -15.97 2.74
C VAL A 257 -36.00 -15.48 1.99
N ASP A 258 -37.16 -16.05 2.33
CA ASP A 258 -38.47 -15.65 1.84
C ASP A 258 -38.84 -14.29 2.47
N TRP A 259 -38.64 -13.21 1.71
CA TRP A 259 -39.03 -11.85 2.09
C TRP A 259 -40.54 -11.59 1.92
N GLY A 260 -41.36 -12.61 1.67
CA GLY A 260 -42.79 -12.48 1.43
C GLY A 260 -43.67 -12.85 2.63
N ARG A 261 -43.75 -12.01 3.67
CA ARG A 261 -44.94 -12.00 4.54
C ARG A 261 -45.12 -10.72 5.36
N ASP A 262 -46.05 -9.90 4.88
CA ASP A 262 -47.07 -9.17 5.63
C ASP A 262 -46.68 -8.48 6.95
N VAL A 263 -46.23 -7.22 6.85
CA VAL A 263 -46.40 -6.24 7.94
C VAL A 263 -47.70 -5.49 7.69
N LYS A 264 -48.77 -5.96 8.34
CA LYS A 264 -50.06 -5.29 8.43
C LYS A 264 -49.92 -4.05 9.31
N ALA A 265 -50.12 -2.87 8.75
CA ALA A 265 -50.12 -1.61 9.48
C ALA A 265 -51.26 -1.56 10.53
N PRO A 266 -51.02 -1.03 11.75
CA PRO A 266 -52.08 -0.75 12.69
C PRO A 266 -52.84 0.52 12.27
N VAL A 267 -54.14 0.37 12.03
CA VAL A 267 -55.11 1.47 11.99
C VAL A 267 -55.44 1.81 13.44
N ASN A 268 -55.18 3.05 13.85
CA ASN A 268 -55.64 3.59 15.14
C ASN A 268 -56.97 4.37 14.95
N PRO A 269 -57.84 4.36 15.97
CA PRO A 269 -59.15 5.02 15.96
C PRO A 269 -59.08 6.55 16.11
#